data_AF-A0A924D6V3-F1
#
_entry.id   AF-A0A924D6V3-F1
#
_cell.length_a   1.000
_cell.length_b   1.000
_cell.length_c   1.000
_cell.angle_alpha   90.00
_cell.angle_beta   90.00
_cell.angle_gamma   90.00
#
_symmetry.space_group_name_H-M   'P 1'
#
loop_
_entity.id
_entity.type
_entity.pdbx_description
1 polymer ?
#
loop_
_entity_poly.entity_id
_entity_poly.type
_entity_poly.pdbx_seq_one_letter_code
_entity_poly.pdbx_strand_id
1 'polypeptide(L)'
;LGKVLGFTTRIINPERLLDKFTGKEGLFQNSPFDDRTRLIISKSKTPLGILIDKELSVVKEVFVPIFAKEDAFLIDYAQKLIYNSDSIITVLDIDEQVKNNFTIENAIENLEKNYPKNISILTENKMKAGFLAKQDLMMISLESWKKLVDSQSVWLSTVPSVLIIKP
;
A
#
# COMPACT_ATOMS: atom_id res chain seq x y z
N LEU A 1 11.82 14.90 -28.93
CA LEU A 1 10.79 14.17 -28.16
C LEU A 1 11.48 13.15 -27.28
N GLY A 2 11.85 13.50 -26.05
CA GLY A 2 12.54 12.61 -25.11
C GLY A 2 11.70 12.40 -23.86
N LYS A 3 11.21 11.18 -23.64
CA LYS A 3 10.61 10.78 -22.36
C LYS A 3 11.75 10.48 -21.38
N VAL A 4 11.90 11.33 -20.37
CA VAL A 4 12.72 11.02 -19.19
C VAL A 4 11.78 10.38 -18.16
N LEU A 5 11.84 9.05 -18.06
CA LEU A 5 11.30 8.30 -16.92
C LEU A 5 12.19 8.61 -15.71
N GLY A 6 11.78 9.60 -14.91
CA GLY A 6 12.49 9.97 -13.69
C GLY A 6 12.18 9.01 -12.55
N PHE A 7 12.86 7.87 -12.50
CA PHE A 7 12.98 7.09 -11.27
C PHE A 7 14.04 7.76 -10.39
N THR A 8 13.63 8.54 -9.40
CA THR A 8 14.56 9.05 -8.38
C THR A 8 14.52 8.12 -7.18
N THR A 9 15.33 7.06 -7.21
CA THR A 9 15.58 6.26 -6.01
C THR A 9 16.36 7.10 -5.01
N ARG A 10 15.75 7.37 -3.85
CA ARG A 10 16.45 7.87 -2.66
C ARG A 10 16.14 6.96 -1.50
N ILE A 11 17.20 6.61 -0.79
CA ILE A 11 17.19 5.81 0.43
C ILE A 11 16.57 6.68 1.53
N ILE A 12 15.29 6.44 1.83
CA ILE A 12 14.62 6.96 3.02
C ILE A 12 15.18 6.16 4.19
N ASN A 13 15.70 6.82 5.23
CA ASN A 13 16.18 6.11 6.41
C ASN A 13 14.96 5.55 7.17
N PRO A 14 14.73 4.21 7.15
CA PRO A 14 13.55 3.61 7.76
C PRO A 14 13.59 3.75 9.29
N GLU A 15 14.78 3.88 9.88
CA GLU A 15 14.93 4.08 11.32
C GLU A 15 14.28 5.39 11.78
N ARG A 16 14.28 6.47 11.00
CA ARG A 16 13.64 7.74 11.42
C ARG A 16 12.11 7.72 11.29
N LEU A 17 11.58 6.82 10.46
CA LEU A 17 10.16 6.52 10.46
C LEU A 17 9.85 5.65 11.70
N LEU A 18 10.61 4.58 11.91
CA LEU A 18 10.47 3.64 13.03
C LEU A 18 10.67 4.28 14.41
N ASP A 19 11.64 5.18 14.59
CA ASP A 19 11.91 5.89 15.85
C ASP A 19 10.75 6.84 16.22
N LYS A 20 10.10 7.43 15.21
CA LYS A 20 8.84 8.16 15.37
C LYS A 20 7.66 7.24 15.65
N PHE A 21 7.70 5.99 15.15
CA PHE A 21 6.72 4.94 15.49
C PHE A 21 6.94 4.35 16.91
N THR A 22 8.16 4.37 17.46
CA THR A 22 8.47 3.87 18.82
C THR A 22 8.39 4.94 19.93
N GLY A 23 7.99 6.17 19.59
CA GLY A 23 7.67 7.22 20.58
C GLY A 23 8.87 7.98 21.16
N LYS A 24 10.03 8.02 20.49
CA LYS A 24 11.21 8.76 20.99
C LYS A 24 11.36 10.21 20.51
N GLU A 25 10.47 10.70 19.65
CA GLU A 25 10.36 12.13 19.33
C GLU A 25 8.89 12.55 19.25
N GLY A 26 8.59 13.74 19.76
CA GLY A 26 7.25 14.27 19.98
C GLY A 26 6.30 14.10 18.79
N LEU A 27 5.14 13.53 19.10
CA LEU A 27 3.98 13.39 18.24
C LEU A 27 3.59 14.74 17.61
N PHE A 28 3.57 14.76 16.27
CA PHE A 28 2.87 15.71 15.40
C PHE A 28 3.38 17.16 15.33
N GLN A 29 4.13 17.44 14.26
CA GLN A 29 3.78 18.56 13.38
C GLN A 29 3.25 18.00 12.04
N ASN A 30 1.96 17.69 12.02
CA ASN A 30 1.04 17.62 10.88
C ASN A 30 1.29 16.68 9.68
N SER A 31 2.18 15.68 9.73
CA SER A 31 2.23 14.66 8.65
C SER A 31 3.00 13.41 9.04
N PRO A 32 2.61 12.21 8.55
CA PRO A 32 3.42 11.00 8.66
C PRO A 32 4.68 11.02 7.78
N PHE A 33 4.87 12.08 6.98
CA PHE A 33 6.02 12.26 6.09
C PHE A 33 6.92 13.42 6.54
N ASP A 34 8.19 13.37 6.17
CA ASP A 34 9.12 14.48 6.36
C ASP A 34 8.81 15.67 5.43
N ASP A 35 9.37 16.84 5.72
CA ASP A 35 9.13 18.09 4.97
C ASP A 35 9.38 17.96 3.46
N ARG A 36 10.39 17.20 3.06
CA ARG A 36 10.74 17.04 1.65
C ARG A 36 9.74 16.16 0.92
N THR A 37 9.36 15.02 1.51
CA THR A 37 8.33 14.15 0.94
C THR A 37 7.00 14.88 0.87
N ARG A 38 6.65 15.69 1.89
CA ARG A 38 5.48 16.58 1.84
C ARG A 38 5.50 17.54 0.65
N LEU A 39 6.66 18.17 0.39
CA LEU A 39 6.81 19.10 -0.72
C LEU A 39 6.65 18.41 -2.09
N ILE A 40 7.12 17.18 -2.22
CA ILE A 40 6.96 16.38 -3.45
C ILE A 40 5.49 15.99 -3.62
N ILE A 41 4.85 15.48 -2.55
CA ILE A 41 3.43 15.11 -2.55
C ILE A 41 2.54 16.31 -2.95
N SER A 42 2.84 17.52 -2.44
CA SER A 42 2.03 18.72 -2.69
C SER A 42 2.24 19.33 -4.08
N LYS A 43 3.43 19.17 -4.67
CA LYS A 43 3.76 19.73 -5.99
C LYS A 43 3.54 18.76 -7.15
N SER A 44 3.44 17.45 -6.88
CA SER A 44 3.24 16.45 -7.93
C SER A 44 1.86 16.58 -8.57
N LYS A 45 1.84 16.69 -9.91
CA LYS A 45 0.62 16.65 -10.74
C LYS A 45 0.41 15.29 -11.42
N THR A 46 1.32 14.34 -11.17
CA THR A 46 1.30 12.99 -11.75
C THR A 46 1.18 11.96 -10.63
N PRO A 47 0.72 10.73 -10.96
CA PRO A 47 0.74 9.63 -10.01
C PRO A 47 2.11 9.47 -9.35
N LEU A 48 2.13 9.27 -8.04
CA LEU A 48 3.33 9.20 -7.22
C LEU A 48 3.32 7.90 -6.42
N GLY A 49 4.43 7.16 -6.46
CA GLY A 49 4.70 6.03 -5.59
C GLY A 49 5.74 6.41 -4.54
N ILE A 50 5.50 6.09 -3.27
CA ILE A 50 6.45 6.25 -2.17
C ILE A 50 6.68 4.87 -1.59
N LEU A 51 7.91 4.37 -1.68
CA LEU A 51 8.31 3.08 -1.11
C LEU A 51 8.97 3.31 0.26
N ILE A 52 8.40 2.71 1.30
CA ILE A 52 9.05 2.50 2.58
C ILE A 52 9.67 1.11 2.53
N ASP A 53 10.98 1.08 2.33
CA ASP A 53 11.74 -0.15 2.17
C ASP A 53 12.10 -0.75 3.54
N LYS A 54 11.78 -2.04 3.72
CA LYS A 54 12.16 -2.88 4.86
C LYS A 54 12.90 -4.13 4.35
N GLU A 55 14.00 -3.89 3.64
CA GLU A 55 14.84 -4.93 3.04
C GLU A 55 14.10 -5.74 1.95
N LEU A 56 13.31 -5.05 1.12
CA LEU A 56 12.55 -5.66 0.05
C LEU A 56 13.49 -6.27 -1.01
N SER A 57 13.47 -7.59 -1.13
CA SER A 57 14.27 -8.32 -2.13
C SER A 57 13.41 -8.89 -3.26
N VAL A 58 12.16 -9.25 -2.98
CA VAL A 58 11.21 -9.86 -3.91
C VAL A 58 9.83 -9.26 -3.67
N VAL A 59 9.01 -9.16 -4.72
CA VAL A 59 7.60 -8.73 -4.63
C VAL A 59 6.72 -9.89 -5.10
N LYS A 60 6.60 -10.95 -4.28
CA LYS A 60 5.82 -12.14 -4.63
C LYS A 60 4.49 -12.14 -3.89
N GLU A 61 4.48 -12.00 -2.59
CA GLU A 61 3.27 -11.95 -1.76
C GLU A 61 2.94 -10.49 -1.45
N VAL A 62 1.83 -9.99 -2.00
CA VAL A 62 1.44 -8.58 -1.86
C VAL A 62 0.03 -8.52 -1.30
N PHE A 63 -0.19 -7.69 -0.29
CA PHE A 63 -1.55 -7.40 0.17
C PHE A 63 -1.95 -5.96 -0.09
N VAL A 64 -3.23 -5.78 -0.40
CA VAL A 64 -3.84 -4.50 -0.78
C VAL A 64 -5.03 -4.25 0.13
N PRO A 65 -4.88 -3.48 1.21
CA PRO A 65 -6.00 -3.12 2.06
C PRO A 65 -6.88 -2.06 1.39
N ILE A 66 -8.18 -2.34 1.32
CA ILE A 66 -9.20 -1.46 0.75
C ILE A 66 -10.01 -0.90 1.91
N PHE A 67 -9.78 0.38 2.24
CA PHE A 67 -10.47 1.10 3.33
C PHE A 67 -11.63 1.96 2.82
N ALA A 68 -11.65 2.28 1.53
CA ALA A 68 -12.70 3.10 0.94
C ALA A 68 -12.83 2.88 -0.57
N LYS A 69 -13.90 3.42 -1.15
CA LYS A 69 -14.13 3.38 -2.61
C LYS A 69 -13.01 4.03 -3.42
N GLU A 70 -12.34 5.02 -2.84
CA GLU A 70 -11.23 5.75 -3.46
C GLU A 70 -10.00 4.84 -3.67
N ASP A 71 -9.92 3.69 -3.01
CA ASP A 71 -8.84 2.72 -3.19
C ASP A 71 -8.99 1.86 -4.46
N ALA A 72 -10.09 2.01 -5.21
CA ALA A 72 -10.37 1.24 -6.43
C ALA A 72 -9.24 1.28 -7.46
N PHE A 73 -8.52 2.40 -7.58
CA PHE A 73 -7.41 2.52 -8.52
C PHE A 73 -6.24 1.57 -8.20
N LEU A 74 -6.10 1.11 -6.94
CA LEU A 74 -5.05 0.16 -6.55
C LEU A 74 -5.20 -1.18 -7.27
N ILE A 75 -6.41 -1.53 -7.70
CA ILE A 75 -6.70 -2.77 -8.43
C ILE A 75 -5.96 -2.78 -9.78
N ASP A 76 -5.86 -1.63 -10.46
CA ASP A 76 -5.07 -1.51 -11.70
C ASP A 76 -3.57 -1.72 -11.46
N TYR A 77 -3.06 -1.31 -10.30
CA TYR A 77 -1.67 -1.55 -9.91
C TYR A 77 -1.44 -3.01 -9.50
N ALA A 78 -2.43 -3.64 -8.85
CA ALA A 78 -2.39 -5.06 -8.52
C ALA A 78 -2.32 -5.91 -9.79
N GLN A 79 -3.12 -5.57 -10.81
CA GLN A 79 -3.04 -6.22 -12.12
C GLN A 79 -1.64 -6.13 -12.73
N LYS A 80 -0.99 -4.97 -12.64
CA LYS A 80 0.39 -4.80 -13.15
C LYS A 80 1.40 -5.65 -12.40
N LEU A 81 1.25 -5.85 -11.10
CA LEU A 81 2.11 -6.73 -10.31
C LEU A 81 1.89 -8.21 -10.71
N ILE A 82 0.64 -8.62 -10.88
CA ILE A 82 0.33 -9.97 -11.37
C ILE A 82 0.96 -10.18 -12.75
N TYR A 83 0.75 -9.26 -13.69
CA TYR A 83 1.22 -9.41 -15.07
C TYR A 83 2.75 -9.37 -15.21
N ASN A 84 3.43 -8.48 -14.50
CA ASN A 84 4.87 -8.26 -14.68
C ASN A 84 5.76 -9.12 -13.77
N SER A 85 5.27 -9.53 -12.60
CA SER A 85 6.06 -10.25 -11.61
C SER A 85 5.42 -11.55 -11.11
N ASP A 86 4.31 -11.98 -11.70
CA ASP A 86 3.53 -13.15 -11.25
C ASP A 86 3.21 -13.07 -9.75
N SER A 87 3.03 -11.85 -9.23
CA SER A 87 2.76 -11.65 -7.80
C SER A 87 1.41 -12.26 -7.42
N ILE A 88 1.33 -12.76 -6.20
CA ILE A 88 0.10 -13.22 -5.55
C ILE A 88 -0.44 -12.05 -4.73
N ILE A 89 -1.65 -11.64 -5.04
CA ILE A 89 -2.34 -10.51 -4.46
C ILE A 89 -3.39 -11.00 -3.46
N THR A 90 -3.32 -10.51 -2.23
CA THR A 90 -4.41 -10.64 -1.26
C THR A 90 -5.09 -9.29 -1.08
N VAL A 91 -6.31 -9.14 -1.58
CA VAL A 91 -7.13 -7.97 -1.31
C VAL A 91 -7.69 -8.11 0.10
N LEU A 92 -7.36 -7.16 0.97
CA LEU A 92 -7.88 -7.12 2.33
C LEU A 92 -9.05 -6.14 2.37
N ASP A 93 -10.26 -6.69 2.44
CA ASP A 93 -11.52 -5.95 2.55
C ASP A 93 -11.71 -5.47 4.01
N ILE A 94 -11.48 -4.18 4.22
CA ILE A 94 -11.73 -3.50 5.50
C ILE A 94 -13.16 -2.95 5.45
N ASP A 95 -13.95 -3.15 6.51
CA ASP A 95 -15.32 -2.62 6.63
C ASP A 95 -16.24 -2.92 5.43
N GLU A 96 -16.07 -4.09 4.81
CA GLU A 96 -16.89 -4.58 3.68
C GLU A 96 -16.98 -3.63 2.48
N GLN A 97 -15.94 -2.83 2.23
CA GLN A 97 -15.90 -1.87 1.13
C GLN A 97 -15.89 -2.53 -0.25
N VAL A 98 -15.39 -3.75 -0.38
CA VAL A 98 -15.40 -4.48 -1.65
C VAL A 98 -16.83 -4.83 -2.06
N LYS A 99 -17.60 -5.47 -1.17
CA LYS A 99 -18.98 -5.89 -1.47
C LYS A 99 -19.96 -4.73 -1.61
N ASN A 100 -19.72 -3.64 -0.89
CA ASN A 100 -20.59 -2.47 -0.94
C ASN A 100 -20.27 -1.53 -2.09
N ASN A 101 -19.28 -1.87 -2.94
CA ASN A 101 -18.86 -1.06 -4.07
C ASN A 101 -18.78 -1.87 -5.36
N PHE A 102 -19.80 -1.72 -6.21
CA PHE A 102 -19.88 -2.39 -7.51
C PHE A 102 -18.66 -2.15 -8.41
N THR A 103 -18.02 -0.98 -8.35
CA THR A 103 -16.82 -0.70 -9.15
C THR A 103 -15.63 -1.55 -8.70
N ILE A 104 -15.40 -1.65 -7.39
CA ILE A 104 -14.32 -2.46 -6.82
C ILE A 104 -14.60 -3.94 -7.02
N GLU A 105 -15.82 -4.38 -6.74
CA GLU A 105 -16.27 -5.76 -6.92
C GLU A 105 -16.02 -6.24 -8.35
N ASN A 106 -16.53 -5.52 -9.37
CA ASN A 106 -16.31 -5.89 -10.76
C ASN A 106 -14.84 -5.90 -11.16
N ALA A 107 -14.03 -4.97 -10.63
CA ALA A 107 -12.61 -4.91 -10.94
C ALA A 107 -11.88 -6.15 -10.40
N ILE A 108 -12.24 -6.59 -9.19
CA ILE A 108 -11.70 -7.80 -8.57
C ILE A 108 -12.21 -9.07 -9.28
N GLU A 109 -13.51 -9.17 -9.59
CA GLU A 109 -14.06 -10.31 -10.33
C GLU A 109 -13.41 -10.49 -11.71
N ASN A 110 -13.17 -9.38 -12.42
CA ASN A 110 -12.44 -9.41 -13.68
C ASN A 110 -10.99 -9.88 -13.50
N LEU A 111 -10.33 -9.47 -12.43
CA LEU A 111 -8.99 -9.96 -12.09
C LEU A 111 -9.00 -11.45 -11.73
N GLU A 112 -9.94 -11.91 -10.92
CA GLU A 112 -10.11 -13.31 -10.55
C GLU A 112 -10.34 -14.20 -11.77
N LYS A 113 -11.16 -13.75 -12.71
CA LYS A 113 -11.41 -14.47 -13.96
C LYS A 113 -10.16 -14.61 -14.82
N ASN A 114 -9.34 -13.55 -14.90
CA ASN A 114 -8.14 -13.53 -15.74
C ASN A 114 -6.92 -14.18 -15.06
N TYR A 115 -6.85 -14.13 -13.73
CA TYR A 115 -5.71 -14.58 -12.92
C TYR A 115 -6.14 -15.36 -11.66
N PRO A 116 -6.86 -16.47 -11.80
CA PRO A 116 -7.52 -17.17 -10.68
C PRO A 116 -6.57 -17.73 -9.61
N LYS A 117 -5.27 -17.81 -9.90
CA LYS A 117 -4.25 -18.31 -8.96
C LYS A 117 -3.51 -17.19 -8.23
N ASN A 118 -3.65 -15.95 -8.69
CA ASN A 118 -2.83 -14.81 -8.27
C ASN A 118 -3.62 -13.79 -7.47
N ILE A 119 -4.92 -14.00 -7.22
CA ILE A 119 -5.72 -13.07 -6.44
C ILE A 119 -6.62 -13.83 -5.46
N SER A 120 -6.77 -13.28 -4.26
CA SER A 120 -7.71 -13.74 -3.25
C SER A 120 -8.24 -12.56 -2.44
N ILE A 121 -9.45 -12.70 -1.87
CA ILE A 121 -10.06 -11.69 -1.00
C ILE A 121 -10.09 -12.23 0.43
N LEU A 122 -9.64 -11.41 1.38
CA LEU A 122 -9.67 -11.68 2.81
C LEU A 122 -10.39 -10.53 3.52
N THR A 123 -11.23 -10.84 4.50
CA THR A 123 -11.83 -9.82 5.38
C THR A 123 -10.96 -9.63 6.62
N GLU A 124 -10.96 -8.42 7.18
CA GLU A 124 -10.14 -8.08 8.36
C GLU A 124 -10.29 -9.08 9.52
N ASN A 125 -11.53 -9.45 9.86
CA ASN A 125 -11.84 -10.42 10.92
C ASN A 125 -11.29 -11.84 10.68
N LYS A 126 -10.91 -12.18 9.45
CA LYS A 126 -10.31 -13.46 9.07
C LYS A 126 -8.79 -13.39 8.99
N MET A 127 -8.18 -12.22 9.20
CA MET A 127 -6.74 -12.07 9.24
C MET A 127 -6.17 -12.84 10.44
N LYS A 128 -5.39 -13.89 10.16
CA LYS A 128 -4.72 -14.69 11.18
C LYS A 128 -3.46 -14.00 11.68
N ALA A 129 -3.09 -14.28 12.94
CA ALA A 129 -1.77 -13.93 13.47
C ALA A 129 -0.67 -14.45 12.52
N GLY A 130 0.22 -13.55 12.10
CA GLY A 130 1.31 -13.88 11.16
C GLY A 130 0.97 -13.75 9.68
N PHE A 131 -0.23 -13.29 9.30
CA PHE A 131 -0.52 -12.95 7.90
C PHE A 131 0.48 -11.93 7.35
N LEU A 132 0.64 -10.79 8.05
CA LEU A 132 1.53 -9.70 7.65
C LEU A 132 2.99 -10.13 7.51
N ALA A 133 3.43 -11.06 8.36
CA ALA A 133 4.81 -11.58 8.35
C ALA A 133 5.13 -12.46 7.12
N LYS A 134 4.11 -12.92 6.39
CA LYS A 134 4.27 -13.70 5.15
C LYS A 134 4.21 -12.83 3.89
N GLN A 135 3.90 -11.54 4.04
CA GLN A 135 3.76 -10.63 2.93
C GLN A 135 5.10 -9.94 2.67
N ASP A 136 5.45 -9.76 1.41
CA ASP A 136 6.64 -9.01 1.02
C ASP A 136 6.34 -7.51 0.96
N LEU A 137 5.12 -7.16 0.52
CA LEU A 137 4.72 -5.78 0.25
C LEU A 137 3.27 -5.50 0.65
N MET A 138 3.05 -4.36 1.31
CA MET A 138 1.74 -3.72 1.42
C MET A 138 1.63 -2.65 0.35
N MET A 139 0.61 -2.72 -0.51
CA MET A 139 0.31 -1.64 -1.45
C MET A 139 -0.96 -0.91 -1.01
N ILE A 140 -0.84 0.38 -0.70
CA ILE A 140 -1.90 1.17 -0.05
C ILE A 140 -2.01 2.56 -0.69
N SER A 141 -3.19 3.17 -0.65
CA SER A 141 -3.33 4.56 -1.08
C SER A 141 -2.75 5.54 -0.05
N LEU A 142 -2.39 6.74 -0.49
CA LEU A 142 -1.90 7.79 0.40
C LEU A 142 -2.91 8.17 1.49
N GLU A 143 -4.20 8.18 1.16
CA GLU A 143 -5.27 8.53 2.10
C GLU A 143 -5.48 7.42 3.14
N SER A 144 -5.51 6.17 2.69
CA SER A 144 -5.65 5.00 3.55
C SER A 144 -4.44 4.79 4.45
N TRP A 145 -3.22 5.10 3.98
CA TRP A 145 -2.02 5.10 4.83
C TRP A 145 -2.12 6.11 5.97
N LYS A 146 -2.63 7.32 5.71
CA LYS A 146 -2.85 8.31 6.78
C LYS A 146 -3.85 7.79 7.82
N LYS A 147 -5.00 7.27 7.37
CA LYS A 147 -6.00 6.67 8.26
C LYS A 147 -5.42 5.54 9.12
N LEU A 148 -4.60 4.68 8.51
CA LEU A 148 -3.96 3.55 9.20
C LEU A 148 -2.93 4.02 10.25
N VAL A 149 -2.16 5.06 9.95
CA VAL A 149 -1.22 5.67 10.91
C VAL A 149 -1.97 6.36 12.05
N ASP A 150 -3.00 7.14 11.73
CA ASP A 150 -3.78 7.90 12.70
C ASP A 150 -4.56 7.00 13.67
N SER A 151 -4.99 5.81 13.22
CA SER A 151 -5.67 4.83 14.07
C SER A 151 -4.74 4.10 15.05
N GLN A 152 -3.41 4.33 14.97
CA GLN A 152 -2.39 3.63 15.76
C GLN A 152 -2.58 2.11 15.74
N SER A 153 -3.00 1.58 14.58
CA SER A 153 -3.29 0.16 14.45
C SER A 153 -2.07 -0.69 14.84
N VAL A 154 -2.31 -1.76 15.58
CA VAL A 154 -1.30 -2.73 16.04
C VAL A 154 -0.47 -3.27 14.86
N TRP A 155 -1.04 -3.25 13.65
CA TRP A 155 -0.43 -3.73 12.41
C TRP A 155 0.85 -2.98 12.05
N LEU A 156 0.95 -1.68 12.38
CA LEU A 156 2.08 -0.82 11.97
C LEU A 156 3.45 -1.36 12.39
N SER A 157 3.51 -2.04 13.53
CA SER A 157 4.75 -2.64 14.05
C SER A 157 5.23 -3.83 13.21
N THR A 158 4.34 -4.48 12.47
CA THR A 158 4.58 -5.76 11.77
C THR A 158 4.29 -5.71 10.28
N VAL A 159 3.94 -4.53 9.72
CA VAL A 159 3.78 -4.39 8.27
C VAL A 159 5.10 -4.66 7.55
N PRO A 160 5.06 -5.29 6.37
CA PRO A 160 6.23 -5.49 5.53
C PRO A 160 6.67 -4.17 4.88
N SER A 161 7.43 -4.23 3.79
CA SER A 161 7.69 -3.03 2.98
C SER A 161 6.36 -2.42 2.50
N VAL A 162 6.31 -1.10 2.35
CA VAL A 162 5.05 -0.40 2.03
C VAL A 162 5.20 0.44 0.78
N LEU A 163 4.40 0.16 -0.24
CA LEU A 163 4.24 1.01 -1.42
C LEU A 163 2.98 1.85 -1.27
N ILE A 164 3.18 3.15 -1.03
CA ILE A 164 2.11 4.13 -0.91
C ILE A 164 1.89 4.78 -2.28
N ILE A 165 0.68 4.71 -2.81
CA ILE A 165 0.35 5.26 -4.13
C ILE A 165 -0.61 6.44 -3.98
N LYS A 166 -0.29 7.54 -4.64
CA LYS A 166 -1.17 8.67 -4.88
C LYS A 166 -1.50 8.71 -6.37
N PRO A 167 -2.77 8.63 -6.78
CA PRO A 167 -3.15 8.74 -8.19
C PRO A 167 -2.89 10.15 -8.75
#